data_AF-A0A5J5DWV9-F1
#
_entry.id   AF-A0A5J5DWV9-F1
#
_cell.length_a   1.000
_cell.length_b   1.000
_cell.length_c   1.000
_cell.angle_alpha   90.00
_cell.angle_beta   90.00
_cell.angle_gamma   90.00
#
_symmetry.space_group_name_H-M   'P 1'
#
loop_
_entity.id
_entity.type
_entity.pdbx_description
1 polymer ?
#
loop_
_entity_poly.entity_id
_entity_poly.type
_entity_poly.pdbx_seq_one_letter_code
_entity_poly.pdbx_strand_id
1 'polypeptide(L)'
;CSRCGRKRPGYDRGGGVRRWRHQDFGCWRVELVADMPRVECPECGVVVAQVPWAEPGSRFTRDFEAECAWLMTVANQKTVSGFLHVAWRTAGDIAHRVAGRLKAAMPSPFDHLTSIGVDETSYRKGHTYLTVVVDHE
;
A
#
# COMPACT_ATOMS: atom_id res chain seq x y z
N CYS A 1 -6.84 12.90 12.71
CA CYS A 1 -7.87 11.89 12.37
C CYS A 1 -7.24 10.94 11.37
N SER A 2 -7.17 9.64 11.63
CA SER A 2 -6.58 8.70 10.66
C SER A 2 -7.37 8.58 9.35
N ARG A 3 -8.63 9.03 9.28
CA ARG A 3 -9.43 8.93 8.04
C ARG A 3 -9.33 10.18 7.17
N CYS A 4 -9.63 11.36 7.73
CA CYS A 4 -9.66 12.61 6.94
C CYS A 4 -8.37 13.43 7.01
N GLY A 5 -7.34 12.98 7.72
CA GLY A 5 -6.04 13.67 7.82
C GLY A 5 -6.02 14.90 8.74
N ARG A 6 -7.17 15.49 9.06
CA ARG A 6 -7.24 16.74 9.84
C ARG A 6 -6.87 16.53 11.32
N LYS A 7 -6.25 17.55 11.93
CA LYS A 7 -6.01 17.61 13.38
C LYS A 7 -7.35 17.65 14.13
N ARG A 8 -7.45 16.87 15.21
CA ARG A 8 -8.66 16.69 16.01
C ARG A 8 -8.31 16.57 17.49
N PRO A 9 -9.23 16.93 18.42
CA PRO A 9 -9.05 16.69 19.85
C PRO A 9 -8.85 15.21 20.16
N GLY A 10 -8.09 14.92 21.21
CA GLY A 10 -7.96 13.57 21.75
C GLY A 10 -9.27 13.11 22.39
N TYR A 11 -9.56 11.81 22.29
CA TYR A 11 -10.72 11.17 22.91
C TYR A 11 -10.28 10.33 24.11
N ASP A 12 -9.44 9.31 23.88
CA ASP A 12 -8.85 8.48 24.91
C ASP A 12 -7.47 7.95 24.49
N ARG A 13 -6.83 7.16 25.37
CA ARG A 13 -5.51 6.55 25.10
C ARG A 13 -5.57 5.36 24.14
N GLY A 14 -6.75 4.94 23.68
CA GLY A 14 -6.93 3.84 22.74
C GLY A 14 -6.49 2.48 23.29
N GLY A 15 -6.18 1.56 22.37
CA GLY A 15 -5.82 0.17 22.67
C GLY A 15 -4.35 -0.07 23.05
N GLY A 16 -3.63 0.98 23.46
CA GLY A 16 -2.22 0.92 23.87
C GLY A 16 -1.21 0.94 22.72
N VAL A 17 -0.04 0.35 23.00
CA VAL A 17 1.14 0.36 22.12
C VAL A 17 0.88 -0.40 20.83
N ARG A 18 1.25 0.21 19.70
CA ARG A 18 1.25 -0.41 18.38
C ARG A 18 2.67 -0.51 17.84
N ARG A 19 2.89 -1.56 17.05
CA ARG A 19 4.13 -1.82 16.32
C ARG A 19 3.86 -1.82 14.82
N TRP A 20 4.80 -1.27 14.05
CA TRP A 20 4.83 -1.34 12.60
C TRP A 20 6.16 -1.92 12.14
N ARG A 21 6.10 -2.88 11.24
CA ARG A 21 7.27 -3.37 10.53
C ARG A 21 7.79 -2.27 9.59
N HIS A 22 9.06 -1.90 9.77
CA HIS A 22 9.79 -0.99 8.90
C HIS A 22 10.81 -1.76 8.05
N GLN A 23 11.52 -1.08 7.15
CA GLN A 23 12.60 -1.68 6.37
C GLN A 23 13.70 -2.24 7.28
N ASP A 24 14.39 -3.28 6.84
CA ASP A 24 15.53 -3.81 7.59
C ASP A 24 16.70 -2.82 7.57
N PHE A 25 17.42 -2.76 8.69
CA PHE A 25 18.68 -2.03 8.78
C PHE A 25 19.83 -3.03 8.82
N GLY A 26 20.40 -3.34 7.64
CA GLY A 26 21.38 -4.42 7.52
C GLY A 26 20.75 -5.76 7.87
N CYS A 27 21.31 -6.45 8.87
CA CYS A 27 20.77 -7.71 9.37
C CYS A 27 19.71 -7.55 10.48
N TRP A 28 19.34 -6.31 10.81
CA TRP A 28 18.45 -6.02 11.93
C TRP A 28 17.03 -5.76 11.46
N ARG A 29 16.09 -6.50 12.04
CA ARG A 29 14.66 -6.22 11.92
C ARG A 29 14.31 -4.95 12.68
N VAL A 30 13.74 -3.97 11.97
CA VAL A 30 13.31 -2.69 12.54
C VAL A 30 11.79 -2.65 12.69
N GLU A 31 11.35 -2.19 13.87
CA GLU A 31 9.95 -1.88 14.14
C GLU A 31 9.83 -0.46 14.71
N LEU A 32 8.87 0.31 14.20
CA LEU A 32 8.44 1.53 14.85
C LEU A 32 7.41 1.19 15.92
N VAL A 33 7.53 1.81 17.09
CA VAL A 33 6.67 1.54 18.25
C VAL A 33 6.14 2.85 18.79
N ALA A 34 4.83 2.95 18.95
CA ALA A 34 4.19 4.15 19.47
C ALA A 34 2.85 3.84 20.16
N ASP A 35 2.49 4.66 21.13
CA ASP A 35 1.13 4.67 21.68
C ASP A 35 0.14 5.21 20.65
N MET A 36 -1.03 4.57 20.57
CA MET A 36 -2.06 4.91 19.59
C MET A 36 -3.34 5.44 20.23
N PRO A 37 -3.35 6.71 20.66
CA PRO A 37 -4.55 7.35 21.17
C PRO A 37 -5.63 7.44 20.09
N ARG A 38 -6.89 7.57 20.51
CA ARG A 38 -8.01 7.88 19.62
C ARG A 38 -8.33 9.36 19.66
N VAL A 39 -8.86 9.86 18.57
CA VAL A 39 -9.31 11.25 18.41
C VAL A 39 -10.79 11.27 18.11
N GLU A 40 -11.46 12.31 18.58
CA GLU A 40 -12.87 12.56 18.27
C GLU A 40 -12.97 13.40 17.00
N CYS A 41 -13.43 12.79 15.91
CA CYS A 41 -13.63 13.47 14.64
C CYS A 41 -15.14 13.69 14.40
N PRO A 42 -15.61 14.94 14.25
CA PRO A 42 -17.03 15.22 13.95
C PRO A 42 -17.54 14.53 12.67
N GLU A 43 -16.67 14.35 11.67
CA GLU A 43 -17.03 13.76 10.37
C GLU A 43 -16.81 12.24 10.32
N CYS A 44 -15.92 11.69 11.15
CA CYS A 44 -15.47 10.30 11.04
C CYS A 44 -15.77 9.45 12.29
N GLY A 45 -16.32 10.05 13.33
CA GLY A 45 -16.48 9.45 14.65
C GLY A 45 -15.17 9.34 15.43
N VAL A 46 -15.16 8.50 16.45
CA VAL A 46 -13.98 8.17 17.25
C VAL A 46 -13.08 7.21 16.46
N VAL A 47 -11.91 7.69 16.07
CA VAL A 47 -10.94 6.91 15.28
C VAL A 47 -9.55 6.99 15.88
N VAL A 48 -8.69 6.03 15.53
CA VAL A 48 -7.29 6.05 15.95
C VAL A 48 -6.59 7.30 15.38
N ALA A 49 -5.62 7.86 16.12
CA ALA A 49 -4.79 8.95 15.64
C ALA A 49 -4.03 8.54 14.36
N GLN A 50 -3.74 9.51 13.49
CA GLN A 50 -2.88 9.26 12.35
C GLN A 50 -1.43 9.23 12.80
N VAL A 51 -0.62 8.35 12.23
CA VAL A 51 0.83 8.40 12.34
C VAL A 51 1.44 8.89 11.03
N PRO A 52 2.56 9.64 11.09
CA PRO A 52 3.17 10.20 9.90
C PRO A 52 3.99 9.17 9.11
N TRP A 53 4.04 7.87 9.46
CA TRP A 53 4.86 6.86 8.77
C TRP A 53 4.08 5.67 8.20
N ALA A 54 2.78 5.52 8.49
CA ALA A 54 2.00 4.36 8.06
C ALA A 54 0.59 4.76 7.63
N GLU A 55 0.00 3.94 6.76
CA GLU A 55 -1.40 4.06 6.41
C GLU A 55 -2.32 3.68 7.59
N PRO A 56 -3.51 4.29 7.67
CA PRO A 56 -4.53 3.90 8.65
C PRO A 56 -4.81 2.40 8.58
N GLY A 57 -4.68 1.71 9.72
CA GLY A 57 -4.92 0.27 9.83
C GLY A 57 -3.76 -0.62 9.36
N SER A 58 -2.72 -0.07 8.71
CA SER A 58 -1.55 -0.87 8.34
C SER A 58 -0.70 -1.22 9.56
N ARG A 59 -0.06 -2.39 9.50
CA ARG A 59 1.01 -2.85 10.40
C ARG A 59 2.40 -2.69 9.78
N PHE A 60 2.47 -2.03 8.62
CA PHE A 60 3.69 -1.75 7.88
C PHE A 60 3.84 -0.24 7.72
N THR A 61 5.08 0.23 7.76
CA THR A 61 5.40 1.61 7.36
C THR A 61 5.20 1.79 5.85
N ARG A 62 4.96 3.03 5.40
CA ARG A 62 4.84 3.33 3.98
C ARG A 62 6.11 2.99 3.21
N ASP A 63 7.28 3.20 3.82
CA ASP A 63 8.56 2.87 3.19
C ASP A 63 8.72 1.35 3.00
N PHE A 64 8.33 0.55 4.00
CA PHE A 64 8.28 -0.91 3.85
C PHE A 64 7.28 -1.34 2.77
N GLU A 65 6.09 -0.72 2.73
CA GLU A 65 5.11 -1.02 1.68
C GLU A 65 5.64 -0.65 0.29
N ALA A 66 6.40 0.45 0.16
CA ALA A 66 7.01 0.89 -1.08
C ALA A 66 8.13 -0.06 -1.55
N GLU A 67 9.01 -0.50 -0.65
CA GLU A 67 10.04 -1.50 -0.95
C GLU A 67 9.41 -2.82 -1.42
N CYS A 68 8.38 -3.30 -0.71
CA CYS A 68 7.65 -4.49 -1.10
C CYS A 68 7.02 -4.35 -2.49
N ALA A 69 6.34 -3.23 -2.77
CA ALA A 69 5.72 -3.02 -4.07
C ALA A 69 6.75 -2.89 -5.20
N TRP A 70 7.89 -2.23 -4.95
CA TRP A 70 8.96 -2.12 -5.94
C TRP A 70 9.56 -3.50 -6.25
N LEU A 71 9.89 -4.31 -5.24
CA LEU A 71 10.41 -5.66 -5.46
C LEU A 71 9.41 -6.55 -6.22
N MET A 72 8.11 -6.34 -6.03
CA MET A 72 7.05 -7.05 -6.75
C MET A 72 6.99 -6.74 -8.25
N THR A 73 7.63 -5.66 -8.74
CA THR A 73 7.70 -5.36 -10.18
C THR A 73 8.83 -6.11 -10.89
N VAL A 74 9.84 -6.58 -10.15
CA VAL A 74 11.05 -7.22 -10.70
C VAL A 74 11.22 -8.68 -10.27
N ALA A 75 10.48 -9.14 -9.27
CA ALA A 75 10.58 -10.50 -8.74
C ALA A 75 9.20 -11.10 -8.43
N ASN A 76 9.12 -12.44 -8.43
CA ASN A 76 7.89 -13.13 -8.06
C ASN A 76 7.59 -12.99 -6.56
N GLN A 77 6.30 -13.08 -6.22
CA GLN A 77 5.80 -12.90 -4.85
C GLN A 77 6.43 -13.84 -3.83
N LYS A 78 6.82 -15.06 -4.22
CA LYS A 78 7.52 -16.00 -3.33
C LYS A 78 8.89 -15.45 -2.93
N THR A 79 9.65 -14.97 -3.90
CA THR A 79 10.97 -14.35 -3.69
C THR A 79 10.85 -13.12 -2.81
N VAL A 80 9.92 -12.21 -3.13
CA VAL A 80 9.70 -10.97 -2.35
C VAL A 80 9.29 -11.29 -0.91
N SER A 81 8.35 -12.21 -0.72
CA SER A 81 7.88 -12.59 0.62
C SER A 81 8.99 -13.20 1.48
N GLY A 82 9.87 -14.00 0.87
CA GLY A 82 11.04 -14.58 1.55
C GLY A 82 12.08 -13.53 1.92
N PHE A 83 12.41 -12.63 0.98
CA PHE A 83 13.38 -11.56 1.18
C PHE A 83 12.96 -10.59 2.29
N LEU A 84 11.68 -10.18 2.31
CA LEU A 84 11.16 -9.24 3.31
C LEU A 84 10.70 -9.90 4.62
N HIS A 85 10.80 -11.22 4.71
CA HIS A 85 10.35 -12.02 5.85
C HIS A 85 8.88 -11.77 6.24
N VAL A 86 7.99 -11.73 5.26
CA VAL A 86 6.54 -11.60 5.45
C VAL A 86 5.79 -12.77 4.84
N ALA A 87 4.55 -12.99 5.30
CA ALA A 87 3.71 -14.01 4.69
C ALA A 87 3.46 -13.69 3.21
N TRP A 88 3.41 -14.75 2.38
CA TRP A 88 3.19 -14.62 0.94
C TRP A 88 1.96 -13.75 0.61
N ARG A 89 0.82 -13.99 1.27
CA ARG A 89 -0.41 -13.20 1.09
C ARG A 89 -0.21 -11.72 1.43
N THR A 90 0.53 -11.44 2.50
CA THR A 90 0.82 -10.07 2.94
C THR A 90 1.59 -9.28 1.90
N ALA A 91 2.59 -9.88 1.24
CA ALA A 91 3.31 -9.21 0.16
C ALA A 91 2.38 -8.83 -1.01
N GLY A 92 1.44 -9.72 -1.37
CA GLY A 92 0.42 -9.45 -2.38
C GLY A 92 -0.55 -8.34 -1.95
N ASP A 93 -1.07 -8.41 -0.72
CA ASP A 93 -1.98 -7.40 -0.17
C ASP A 93 -1.35 -6.00 -0.10
N ILE A 94 -0.05 -5.94 0.19
CA ILE A 94 0.72 -4.69 0.15
C ILE A 94 0.81 -4.16 -1.28
N ALA A 95 1.22 -5.00 -2.23
CA ALA A 95 1.35 -4.60 -3.63
C ALA A 95 0.02 -4.08 -4.21
N HIS A 96 -1.08 -4.79 -3.97
CA HIS A 96 -2.42 -4.35 -4.39
C HIS A 96 -2.82 -3.02 -3.78
N ARG A 97 -2.52 -2.79 -2.51
CA ARG A 97 -2.84 -1.54 -1.82
C ARG A 97 -2.02 -0.38 -2.36
N VAL A 98 -0.74 -0.57 -2.59
CA VAL A 98 0.15 0.44 -3.20
C VAL A 98 -0.32 0.78 -4.61
N ALA A 99 -0.59 -0.22 -5.44
CA ALA A 99 -1.12 -0.03 -6.79
C ALA A 99 -2.48 0.70 -6.78
N GLY A 100 -3.37 0.36 -5.83
CA GLY A 100 -4.64 1.04 -5.65
C GLY A 100 -4.50 2.52 -5.31
N ARG A 101 -3.53 2.88 -4.45
CA ARG A 101 -3.21 4.28 -4.13
C ARG A 101 -2.67 5.04 -5.34
N LEU A 102 -1.75 4.43 -6.09
CA LEU A 102 -1.19 5.04 -7.30
C LEU A 102 -2.30 5.26 -8.33
N LYS A 103 -3.15 4.27 -8.56
CA LYS A 103 -4.30 4.38 -9.48
C LYS A 103 -5.27 5.50 -9.07
N ALA A 104 -5.51 5.69 -7.77
CA ALA A 104 -6.39 6.76 -7.29
C ALA A 104 -5.76 8.16 -7.39
N ALA A 105 -4.42 8.26 -7.46
CA ALA A 105 -3.70 9.52 -7.57
C ALA A 105 -3.39 9.91 -9.02
N MET A 106 -3.39 8.96 -9.95
CA MET A 106 -3.19 9.21 -11.37
C MET A 106 -4.47 9.79 -12.01
N PRO A 107 -4.34 10.69 -13.01
CA PRO A 107 -5.44 11.04 -13.90
C PRO A 107 -6.11 9.81 -14.51
N SER A 108 -7.33 9.96 -14.99
CA SER A 108 -7.98 8.84 -15.67
C SER A 108 -7.15 8.47 -16.90
N PRO A 109 -6.79 7.19 -17.09
CA PRO A 109 -6.06 6.74 -18.27
C PRO A 109 -6.90 6.88 -19.56
N PHE A 110 -8.14 7.35 -19.45
CA PHE A 110 -9.06 7.59 -20.57
C PHE A 110 -9.21 9.07 -20.92
N ASP A 111 -8.55 9.98 -20.19
CA ASP A 111 -8.60 11.40 -20.49
C ASP A 111 -7.73 11.70 -21.72
N HIS A 112 -8.28 12.43 -22.68
CA HIS A 112 -7.56 12.95 -23.85
C HIS A 112 -6.90 11.92 -24.78
N LEU A 113 -7.43 10.69 -24.85
CA LEU A 113 -6.90 9.65 -25.75
C LEU A 113 -6.85 10.11 -27.21
N THR A 114 -5.70 9.95 -27.88
CA THR A 114 -5.52 10.36 -29.29
C THR A 114 -5.19 9.20 -30.22
N SER A 115 -4.33 8.26 -29.80
CA SER A 115 -3.80 7.20 -30.67
C SER A 115 -3.69 5.88 -29.92
N ILE A 116 -4.75 5.07 -30.01
CA ILE A 116 -4.88 3.82 -29.24
C ILE A 116 -4.17 2.67 -29.95
N GLY A 117 -3.15 2.11 -29.32
CA GLY A 117 -2.56 0.82 -29.62
C GLY A 117 -3.18 -0.29 -28.78
N VAL A 118 -3.46 -1.43 -29.42
CA VAL A 118 -3.96 -2.63 -28.74
C VAL A 118 -2.99 -3.78 -29.05
N ASP A 119 -2.42 -4.35 -28.00
CA ASP A 119 -1.61 -5.56 -28.08
C ASP A 119 -2.25 -6.69 -27.27
N GLU A 120 -2.05 -7.93 -27.72
CA GLU A 120 -2.55 -9.11 -27.03
C GLU A 120 -1.44 -10.15 -26.86
N THR A 121 -1.13 -10.46 -25.61
CA THR A 121 -0.15 -11.49 -25.26
C THR A 121 -0.86 -12.69 -24.64
N SER A 122 -0.66 -13.89 -25.20
CA SER A 122 -1.15 -15.12 -24.58
C SER A 122 -0.38 -15.43 -23.30
N TYR A 123 -1.06 -15.50 -22.17
CA TYR A 123 -0.50 -15.80 -20.86
C TYR A 123 -1.07 -17.14 -20.39
N ARG A 124 -0.31 -18.22 -20.65
CA ARG A 124 -0.60 -19.65 -20.38
C ARG A 124 -1.36 -20.39 -21.50
N LYS A 125 -1.15 -21.71 -21.55
CA LYS A 125 -1.89 -22.64 -22.42
C LYS A 125 -3.39 -22.59 -22.11
N GLY A 126 -4.22 -22.67 -23.15
CA GLY A 126 -5.68 -22.71 -23.03
C GLY A 126 -6.38 -21.39 -23.36
N HIS A 127 -5.85 -20.60 -24.31
CA HIS A 127 -6.50 -19.39 -24.82
C HIS A 127 -6.83 -18.35 -23.73
N THR A 128 -5.86 -18.09 -22.84
CA THR A 128 -5.94 -16.98 -21.89
C THR A 128 -5.04 -15.85 -22.36
N TYR A 129 -5.60 -14.67 -22.52
CA TYR A 129 -4.94 -13.52 -23.15
C TYR A 129 -4.91 -12.33 -22.21
N LEU A 130 -3.80 -11.60 -22.24
CA LEU A 130 -3.64 -10.30 -21.63
C LEU A 130 -3.71 -9.26 -22.75
N THR A 131 -4.77 -8.47 -22.80
CA THR A 131 -4.89 -7.33 -23.71
C THR A 131 -4.31 -6.10 -23.03
N VAL A 132 -3.33 -5.46 -23.67
CA VAL A 132 -2.74 -4.21 -23.23
C VAL A 132 -3.20 -3.12 -24.18
N VAL A 133 -3.80 -2.06 -23.63
CA VAL A 133 -4.25 -0.88 -24.39
C VAL A 133 -3.41 0.30 -23.94
N VAL A 134 -2.78 0.99 -24.90
CA VAL A 134 -1.85 2.09 -24.65
C VAL A 134 -2.21 3.27 -25.56
N ASP A 135 -2.13 4.49 -25.04
CA ASP A 135 -2.09 5.70 -25.88
C ASP A 135 -0.64 5.97 -26.29
N HIS A 136 -0.40 6.21 -27.57
CA HIS A 136 0.94 6.39 -28.12
C HIS A 136 1.46 7.83 -28.05
N GLU A 137 0.64 8.78 -27.57
CA GLU A 137 1.03 10.15 -27.24
C GLU A 137 1.04 10.39 -25.72
#